data_AF-A0A9R0T7R1-F1
#
_entry.id   AF-A0A9R0T7R1-F1
#
_cell.length_a   1.000
_cell.length_b   1.000
_cell.length_c   1.000
_cell.angle_alpha   90.00
_cell.angle_beta   90.00
_cell.angle_gamma   90.00
#
_symmetry.space_group_name_H-M   'P 1'
#
loop_
_entity.id
_entity.type
_entity.pdbx_description
1 polymer ?
#
loop_
_entity_poly.entity_id
_entity_poly.type
_entity_poly.pdbx_seq_one_letter_code
_entity_poly.pdbx_strand_id
1 'polypeptide(L)'
;MVRGAHYGGACAVLLAAAVALGLGVRGGAAQLDDKFYDGSCPGVHKIVRRVLREAHKADARIYASLTRLGCDGSILLDNSTSIVSEKYAKPNNNSARGFTVVDDVKAALEKACPGVVSCADVLAIAAKVSVELSGGPRWRVPLGRRDGTTANLTAANSLLPSPRNNLTMLQRKFARTRSGAHSASS
;
A
#
# COMPACT_ATOMS: atom_id res chain seq x y z
N MET A 1 79.42 -9.29 -19.70
CA MET A 1 78.17 -10.03 -19.96
C MET A 1 77.77 -10.66 -18.62
N VAL A 2 76.82 -10.14 -17.86
CA VAL A 2 75.35 -10.25 -18.04
C VAL A 2 74.64 -8.99 -17.50
N ARG A 3 73.47 -8.71 -18.08
CA ARG A 3 72.51 -7.59 -17.83
C ARG A 3 71.64 -7.80 -16.57
N GLY A 4 71.15 -6.68 -16.01
CA GLY A 4 69.81 -6.51 -15.38
C GLY A 4 69.58 -7.15 -14.01
N ALA A 5 68.69 -6.69 -13.12
CA ALA A 5 67.59 -5.74 -13.26
C ALA A 5 67.19 -5.14 -11.89
N HIS A 6 66.65 -3.93 -11.93
CA HIS A 6 65.96 -3.26 -10.83
C HIS A 6 64.65 -3.99 -10.50
N TYR A 7 64.40 -4.30 -9.23
CA TYR A 7 63.09 -4.75 -8.76
C TYR A 7 62.22 -3.54 -8.42
N GLY A 8 61.36 -3.21 -9.39
CA GLY A 8 60.35 -2.17 -9.32
C GLY A 8 59.14 -2.55 -8.47
N GLY A 9 58.38 -1.51 -8.13
CA GLY A 9 57.28 -1.54 -7.18
C GLY A 9 56.09 -2.40 -7.59
N ALA A 10 55.55 -3.14 -6.62
CA ALA A 10 54.32 -3.91 -6.79
C ALA A 10 53.53 -4.11 -5.48
N CYS A 11 53.80 -3.35 -4.41
CA CYS A 11 53.14 -3.58 -3.11
C CYS A 11 52.22 -2.46 -2.61
N ALA A 12 52.05 -1.35 -3.34
CA ALA A 12 51.27 -0.20 -2.85
C ALA A 12 49.86 -0.08 -3.46
N VAL A 13 49.45 -0.94 -4.41
CA VAL A 13 48.20 -0.73 -5.17
C VAL A 13 47.03 -1.59 -4.71
N LEU A 14 47.24 -2.57 -3.81
CA LEU A 14 46.21 -3.57 -3.51
C LEU A 14 45.43 -3.38 -2.19
N LEU A 15 45.59 -2.27 -1.46
CA LEU A 15 45.00 -2.13 -0.12
C LEU A 15 43.96 -1.02 0.12
N ALA A 16 43.46 -0.31 -0.90
CA ALA A 16 42.41 0.70 -0.63
C ALA A 16 41.33 0.87 -1.72
N ALA A 17 41.21 -0.07 -2.66
CA ALA A 17 40.03 -0.15 -3.53
C ALA A 17 38.75 -0.60 -2.79
N ALA A 18 38.82 -0.84 -1.47
CA ALA A 18 37.75 -1.39 -0.65
C ALA A 18 36.89 -0.34 0.10
N VAL A 19 37.06 0.97 -0.14
CA VAL A 19 36.36 2.02 0.65
C VAL A 19 35.34 2.84 -0.16
N ALA A 20 35.07 2.51 -1.42
CA ALA A 20 34.14 3.27 -2.26
C ALA A 20 32.91 2.49 -2.78
N LEU A 21 32.56 1.35 -2.18
CA LEU A 21 31.19 0.81 -2.25
C LEU A 21 30.44 1.15 -0.96
N GLY A 22 30.39 2.43 -0.63
CA GLY A 22 29.29 2.95 0.15
C GLY A 22 28.03 2.73 -0.67
N LEU A 23 27.29 1.66 -0.35
CA LEU A 23 25.91 1.47 -0.76
C LEU A 23 25.15 2.74 -0.38
N GLY A 24 25.03 3.66 -1.33
CA GLY A 24 24.06 4.72 -1.25
C GLY A 24 22.72 4.03 -1.15
N VAL A 25 22.17 3.93 0.05
CA VAL A 25 20.74 3.79 0.24
C VAL A 25 20.16 5.05 -0.37
N ARG A 26 19.91 5.00 -1.68
CA ARG A 26 18.99 5.91 -2.32
C ARG A 26 17.66 5.61 -1.63
N GLY A 27 17.30 6.42 -0.64
CA GLY A 27 15.92 6.64 -0.28
C GLY A 27 15.24 7.21 -1.50
N GLY A 28 14.99 6.37 -2.51
CA GLY A 28 14.12 6.72 -3.61
C GLY A 28 12.74 6.85 -3.00
N ALA A 29 12.12 8.01 -3.15
CA ALA A 29 10.68 8.10 -3.04
C ALA A 29 10.12 6.98 -3.93
N ALA A 30 9.53 5.95 -3.32
CA ALA A 30 8.92 4.86 -4.07
C ALA A 30 7.70 5.47 -4.77
N GLN A 31 7.91 5.93 -6.00
CA GLN A 31 6.88 6.58 -6.78
C GLN A 31 5.88 5.51 -7.19
N LEU A 32 4.61 5.73 -6.83
CA LEU A 32 3.54 4.82 -7.21
C LEU A 32 3.35 4.85 -8.73
N ASP A 33 3.14 3.68 -9.33
CA ASP A 33 3.01 3.48 -10.78
C ASP A 33 1.76 2.62 -11.07
N ASP A 34 0.97 2.98 -12.07
CA ASP A 34 -0.20 2.18 -12.47
C ASP A 34 0.16 0.81 -13.08
N LYS A 35 1.43 0.61 -13.43
CA LYS A 35 2.00 -0.61 -14.01
C LYS A 35 2.87 -1.40 -13.04
N PHE A 36 2.89 -1.03 -11.75
CA PHE A 36 3.80 -1.62 -10.74
C PHE A 36 3.79 -3.17 -10.71
N TYR A 37 2.63 -3.79 -10.99
CA TYR A 37 2.47 -5.26 -10.98
C TYR A 37 2.43 -5.92 -12.36
N ASP A 38 2.66 -5.18 -13.46
CA ASP A 38 2.52 -5.73 -14.81
C ASP A 38 3.47 -6.90 -15.09
N GLY A 39 4.68 -6.87 -14.51
CA GLY A 39 5.67 -7.94 -14.63
C GLY A 39 5.61 -9.00 -13.52
N SER A 40 5.14 -8.65 -12.33
CA SER A 40 5.24 -9.49 -11.13
C SER A 40 3.93 -10.19 -10.75
N CYS A 41 2.77 -9.60 -11.07
CA CYS A 41 1.47 -10.23 -10.93
C CYS A 41 0.56 -9.87 -12.12
N PRO A 42 0.84 -10.42 -13.33
CA PRO A 42 0.04 -10.16 -14.52
C PRO A 42 -1.43 -10.50 -14.28
N GLY A 43 -2.33 -9.54 -14.54
CA GLY A 43 -3.76 -9.73 -14.36
C GLY A 43 -4.29 -9.51 -12.94
N VAL A 44 -3.51 -8.87 -12.06
CA VAL A 44 -3.95 -8.46 -10.70
C VAL A 44 -5.37 -7.86 -10.69
N HIS A 45 -5.67 -6.91 -11.59
CA HIS A 45 -7.00 -6.29 -11.70
C HIS A 45 -8.10 -7.27 -12.09
N LYS A 46 -7.80 -8.28 -12.93
CA LYS A 46 -8.78 -9.30 -13.35
C LYS A 46 -9.12 -10.23 -12.20
N ILE A 47 -8.11 -10.63 -11.41
CA ILE A 47 -8.30 -11.48 -10.23
C ILE A 47 -9.19 -10.77 -9.21
N VAL A 48 -8.86 -9.53 -8.84
CA VAL A 48 -9.66 -8.73 -7.89
C VAL A 48 -11.09 -8.58 -8.41
N ARG A 49 -11.27 -8.22 -9.69
CA ARG A 49 -12.61 -8.08 -10.30
C ARG A 49 -13.45 -9.34 -10.21
N ARG A 50 -12.87 -10.52 -10.44
CA ARG A 50 -13.59 -11.78 -10.35
C ARG A 50 -14.12 -12.00 -8.93
N VAL A 51 -13.26 -11.87 -7.92
CA VAL A 51 -13.65 -12.06 -6.51
C VAL A 51 -14.75 -11.07 -6.11
N LEU A 52 -14.60 -9.80 -6.48
CA LEU A 52 -15.60 -8.76 -6.18
C LEU A 52 -16.95 -9.05 -6.85
N ARG A 53 -16.98 -9.52 -8.10
CA ARG A 53 -18.23 -9.90 -8.77
C ARG A 53 -18.93 -11.06 -8.07
N GLU A 54 -18.17 -12.05 -7.59
CA GLU A 54 -18.74 -13.17 -6.84
C GLU A 54 -19.29 -12.71 -5.48
N ALA A 55 -18.53 -11.94 -4.72
CA ALA A 55 -18.99 -11.37 -3.46
C ALA A 55 -20.27 -10.54 -3.62
N HIS A 56 -20.39 -9.80 -4.72
CA HIS A 56 -21.57 -8.98 -5.02
C HIS A 56 -22.86 -9.79 -5.21
N LYS A 57 -22.78 -11.04 -5.68
CA LYS A 57 -23.95 -11.91 -5.83
C LYS A 57 -24.61 -12.20 -4.48
N ALA A 58 -23.81 -12.29 -3.41
CA ALA A 58 -24.29 -12.48 -2.05
C ALA A 58 -24.64 -11.16 -1.35
N ASP A 59 -23.95 -10.05 -1.71
CA ASP A 59 -24.17 -8.74 -1.12
C ASP A 59 -23.99 -7.59 -2.12
N ALA A 60 -25.10 -7.02 -2.57
CA ALA A 60 -25.11 -5.89 -3.49
C ALA A 60 -24.37 -4.65 -2.94
N ARG A 61 -24.22 -4.50 -1.61
CA ARG A 61 -23.56 -3.35 -0.96
C ARG A 61 -22.04 -3.51 -0.83
N ILE A 62 -21.46 -4.63 -1.26
CA ILE A 62 -20.04 -4.90 -1.02
C ILE A 62 -19.12 -3.87 -1.70
N TYR A 63 -19.48 -3.40 -2.90
CA TYR A 63 -18.68 -2.41 -3.64
C TYR A 63 -18.55 -1.08 -2.89
N ALA A 64 -19.66 -0.60 -2.30
CA ALA A 64 -19.64 0.61 -1.47
C ALA A 64 -18.85 0.39 -0.18
N SER A 65 -18.95 -0.81 0.40
CA SER A 65 -18.23 -1.17 1.62
C SER A 65 -16.72 -1.18 1.41
N LEU A 66 -16.24 -1.80 0.33
CA LEU A 66 -14.82 -1.86 -0.03
C LEU A 66 -14.24 -0.49 -0.38
N THR A 67 -15.00 0.34 -1.11
CA THR A 67 -14.58 1.72 -1.44
C THR A 67 -14.32 2.58 -0.20
N ARG A 68 -14.95 2.26 0.94
CA ARG A 68 -14.78 3.00 2.20
C ARG A 68 -13.52 2.59 2.98
N LEU A 69 -12.88 1.47 2.66
CA LEU A 69 -11.70 0.98 3.38
C LEU A 69 -10.43 1.78 2.95
N GLY A 70 -9.49 1.99 3.89
CA GLY A 70 -8.33 2.89 3.75
C GLY A 70 -7.27 2.46 2.73
N CYS A 71 -6.10 3.13 2.71
CA CYS A 71 -5.10 3.01 1.63
C CYS A 71 -3.73 2.43 2.02
N ASP A 72 -3.46 2.25 3.31
CA ASP A 72 -2.17 1.77 3.86
C ASP A 72 -2.27 0.39 4.53
N GLY A 73 -3.46 -0.20 4.53
CA GLY A 73 -3.72 -1.52 5.11
C GLY A 73 -3.83 -1.56 6.64
N SER A 74 -3.56 -0.46 7.36
CA SER A 74 -3.59 -0.40 8.83
C SER A 74 -4.96 -0.75 9.42
N ILE A 75 -6.05 -0.34 8.74
CA ILE A 75 -7.44 -0.70 9.09
C ILE A 75 -7.72 -2.21 9.05
N LEU A 76 -6.91 -3.00 8.34
CA LEU A 76 -7.09 -4.44 8.22
C LEU A 76 -6.51 -5.20 9.43
N LEU A 77 -5.58 -4.59 10.16
CA LEU A 77 -4.92 -5.22 11.31
C LEU A 77 -5.94 -5.45 12.44
N ASP A 78 -6.00 -6.69 12.93
CA ASP A 78 -6.79 -7.05 14.10
C ASP A 78 -6.06 -6.74 15.42
N ASN A 79 -6.82 -6.74 16.52
CA ASN A 79 -6.22 -6.56 17.85
C ASN A 79 -5.17 -7.66 18.11
N SER A 80 -4.06 -7.26 18.70
CA SER A 80 -3.02 -8.16 19.20
C SER A 80 -2.46 -7.62 20.52
N THR A 81 -1.43 -8.27 21.06
CA THR A 81 -0.72 -7.77 22.25
C THR A 81 -0.07 -6.41 22.04
N SER A 82 0.28 -6.05 20.79
CA SER A 82 0.96 -4.81 20.43
C SER A 82 0.12 -3.87 19.54
N ILE A 83 -1.04 -4.31 19.06
CA ILE A 83 -1.89 -3.55 18.14
C ILE A 83 -3.27 -3.34 18.74
N VAL A 84 -3.68 -2.08 18.83
CA VAL A 84 -5.08 -1.69 19.04
C VAL A 84 -5.68 -1.30 17.70
N SER A 85 -6.55 -2.16 17.19
CA SER A 85 -7.09 -2.08 15.84
C SER A 85 -7.98 -0.87 15.61
N GLU A 86 -7.82 -0.24 14.45
CA GLU A 86 -8.69 0.82 13.97
C GLU A 86 -10.13 0.37 13.70
N LYS A 87 -10.37 -0.95 13.58
CA LYS A 87 -11.73 -1.51 13.45
C LYS A 87 -12.62 -1.13 14.62
N TYR A 88 -12.04 -0.88 15.80
CA TYR A 88 -12.77 -0.47 17.01
C TYR A 88 -12.90 1.05 17.19
N ALA A 89 -12.37 1.86 16.26
CA ALA A 89 -12.59 3.30 16.29
C ALA A 89 -14.08 3.61 16.14
N LYS A 90 -14.59 4.66 16.79
CA LYS A 90 -16.01 5.05 16.75
C LYS A 90 -16.58 5.18 15.31
N PRO A 91 -15.82 5.69 14.31
CA PRO A 91 -16.30 5.74 12.93
C PRO A 91 -16.32 4.39 12.20
N ASN A 92 -15.61 3.38 12.71
CA ASN A 92 -15.41 2.08 12.06
C ASN A 92 -16.18 0.95 12.73
N ASN A 93 -16.27 0.96 14.06
CA ASN A 93 -16.89 -0.11 14.83
C ASN A 93 -18.37 -0.27 14.45
N ASN A 94 -18.77 -1.50 14.13
CA ASN A 94 -20.11 -1.83 13.60
C ASN A 94 -20.52 -1.01 12.36
N SER A 95 -19.55 -0.56 11.55
CA SER A 95 -19.78 0.29 10.38
C SER A 95 -18.89 -0.11 9.19
N ALA A 96 -17.57 -0.12 9.37
CA ALA A 96 -16.64 -0.66 8.37
C ALA A 96 -16.86 -2.16 8.20
N ARG A 97 -16.94 -2.62 6.95
CA ARG A 97 -17.24 -4.02 6.59
C ARG A 97 -16.61 -4.40 5.25
N GLY A 98 -16.63 -5.69 4.93
CA GLY A 98 -16.02 -6.24 3.71
C GLY A 98 -14.62 -6.80 3.92
N PHE A 99 -14.14 -6.88 5.17
CA PHE A 99 -12.83 -7.44 5.51
C PHE A 99 -12.63 -8.86 4.99
N THR A 100 -13.63 -9.73 5.11
CA THR A 100 -13.57 -11.11 4.59
C THR A 100 -13.42 -11.16 3.07
N VAL A 101 -14.00 -10.21 2.35
CA VAL A 101 -13.84 -10.12 0.88
C VAL A 101 -12.44 -9.62 0.52
N VAL A 102 -11.83 -8.79 1.36
CA VAL A 102 -10.40 -8.44 1.23
C VAL A 102 -9.52 -9.67 1.43
N ASP A 103 -9.84 -10.52 2.41
CA ASP A 103 -9.14 -11.79 2.64
C ASP A 103 -9.28 -12.74 1.45
N ASP A 104 -10.49 -12.88 0.88
CA ASP A 104 -10.72 -13.70 -0.32
C ASP A 104 -9.94 -13.19 -1.53
N VAL A 105 -9.87 -11.87 -1.71
CA VAL A 105 -9.05 -11.24 -2.75
C VAL A 105 -7.57 -11.55 -2.52
N LYS A 106 -7.10 -11.35 -1.29
CA LYS A 106 -5.70 -11.60 -0.92
C LYS A 106 -5.34 -13.06 -1.13
N ALA A 107 -6.17 -14.01 -0.70
CA ALA A 107 -5.97 -15.43 -0.92
C ALA A 107 -5.90 -15.80 -2.41
N ALA A 108 -6.79 -15.23 -3.23
CA ALA A 108 -6.78 -15.45 -4.67
C ALA A 108 -5.51 -14.88 -5.34
N LEU A 109 -5.00 -13.75 -4.86
CA LEU A 109 -3.76 -13.15 -5.34
C LEU A 109 -2.53 -13.92 -4.87
N GLU A 110 -2.45 -14.32 -3.61
CA GLU A 110 -1.34 -15.13 -3.08
C GLU A 110 -1.23 -16.48 -3.80
N LYS A 111 -2.36 -17.06 -4.22
CA LYS A 111 -2.35 -18.27 -5.06
C LYS A 111 -1.76 -18.01 -6.46
N ALA A 112 -1.90 -16.81 -7.00
CA ALA A 112 -1.46 -16.46 -8.35
C ALA A 112 -0.03 -15.88 -8.38
N CYS A 113 0.33 -15.10 -7.38
CA CYS A 113 1.59 -14.35 -7.28
C CYS A 113 2.00 -14.20 -5.80
N PRO A 114 2.60 -15.25 -5.19
CA PRO A 114 2.89 -15.29 -3.76
C PRO A 114 3.80 -14.15 -3.29
N GLY A 115 3.39 -13.45 -2.23
CA GLY A 115 4.18 -12.40 -1.59
C GLY A 115 4.37 -11.13 -2.43
N VAL A 116 3.62 -10.94 -3.52
CA VAL A 116 3.83 -9.82 -4.45
C VAL A 116 2.94 -8.62 -4.12
N VAL A 117 1.63 -8.82 -4.00
CA VAL A 117 0.66 -7.71 -3.93
C VAL A 117 0.37 -7.33 -2.49
N SER A 118 0.60 -6.07 -2.09
CA SER A 118 0.34 -5.61 -0.72
C SER A 118 -1.16 -5.52 -0.42
N CYS A 119 -1.55 -5.69 0.83
CA CYS A 119 -2.92 -5.46 1.28
C CYS A 119 -3.36 -4.00 1.06
N ALA A 120 -2.45 -3.04 1.21
CA ALA A 120 -2.66 -1.63 0.89
C ALA A 120 -3.12 -1.44 -0.58
N ASP A 121 -2.45 -2.09 -1.53
CA ASP A 121 -2.85 -2.03 -2.94
C ASP A 121 -4.06 -2.89 -3.26
N VAL A 122 -4.32 -3.98 -2.51
CA VAL A 122 -5.59 -4.70 -2.59
C VAL A 122 -6.76 -3.74 -2.33
N LEU A 123 -6.69 -2.90 -1.30
CA LEU A 123 -7.75 -1.91 -1.01
C LEU A 123 -7.90 -0.89 -2.14
N ALA A 124 -6.79 -0.34 -2.64
CA ALA A 124 -6.80 0.63 -3.73
C ALA A 124 -7.41 0.05 -5.02
N ILE A 125 -7.03 -1.19 -5.38
CA ILE A 125 -7.56 -1.88 -6.55
C ILE A 125 -9.03 -2.26 -6.34
N ALA A 126 -9.41 -2.74 -5.16
CA ALA A 126 -10.78 -3.10 -4.83
C ALA A 126 -11.72 -1.88 -4.91
N ALA A 127 -11.30 -0.71 -4.41
CA ALA A 127 -12.05 0.54 -4.53
C ALA A 127 -12.24 0.94 -6.00
N LYS A 128 -11.16 0.93 -6.80
CA LYS A 128 -11.23 1.20 -8.24
C LYS A 128 -12.22 0.27 -8.94
N VAL A 129 -12.04 -1.03 -8.75
CA VAL A 129 -12.84 -2.05 -9.41
C VAL A 129 -14.30 -1.97 -8.97
N SER A 130 -14.56 -1.67 -7.70
CA SER A 130 -15.92 -1.48 -7.15
C SER A 130 -16.66 -0.33 -7.84
N VAL A 131 -16.00 0.81 -8.04
CA VAL A 131 -16.62 1.95 -8.76
C VAL A 131 -16.88 1.59 -10.22
N GLU A 132 -15.91 0.97 -10.91
CA GLU A 132 -16.09 0.55 -12.30
C GLU A 132 -17.21 -0.49 -12.47
N LEU A 133 -17.35 -1.44 -11.54
CA LEU A 133 -18.42 -2.44 -11.53
C LEU A 133 -19.79 -1.83 -11.19
N SER A 134 -19.81 -0.70 -10.49
CA SER A 134 -21.02 0.06 -10.17
C SER A 134 -21.44 1.01 -11.30
N GLY A 135 -20.78 0.98 -12.46
CA GLY A 135 -21.06 1.87 -13.60
C GLY A 135 -20.37 3.23 -13.53
N GLY A 136 -19.44 3.43 -12.59
CA GLY A 136 -18.65 4.65 -12.48
C GLY A 136 -17.52 4.77 -13.51
N PRO A 137 -16.74 5.86 -13.45
CA PRO A 137 -15.65 6.12 -14.39
C PRO A 137 -14.50 5.12 -14.20
N ARG A 138 -13.66 5.02 -15.23
CA ARG A 138 -12.39 4.28 -15.18
C ARG A 138 -11.24 5.25 -14.94
N TRP A 139 -10.27 4.84 -14.12
CA TRP A 139 -9.03 5.59 -13.94
C TRP A 139 -7.83 4.67 -13.69
N ARG A 140 -6.63 5.21 -13.86
CA ARG A 140 -5.38 4.54 -13.48
C ARG A 140 -5.18 4.72 -11.98
N VAL A 141 -5.07 3.62 -11.25
CA VAL A 141 -4.75 3.65 -9.82
C VAL A 141 -3.23 3.49 -9.70
N PRO A 142 -2.48 4.44 -9.12
CA PRO A 142 -1.06 4.25 -8.84
C PRO A 142 -0.89 3.18 -7.76
N LEU A 143 0.04 2.24 -7.97
CA LEU A 143 0.30 1.06 -7.14
C LEU A 143 1.78 1.03 -6.71
N GLY A 144 2.12 0.12 -5.80
CA GLY A 144 3.42 0.01 -5.15
C GLY A 144 3.41 0.39 -3.67
N ARG A 145 2.23 0.46 -3.03
CA ARG A 145 2.12 0.73 -1.58
C ARG A 145 2.63 -0.49 -0.81
N ARG A 146 3.15 -0.25 0.39
CA ARG A 146 3.53 -1.30 1.34
C ARG A 146 2.56 -1.32 2.51
N ASP A 147 2.41 -2.49 3.11
CA ASP A 147 1.51 -2.69 4.24
C ASP A 147 2.06 -1.98 5.49
N GLY A 148 1.19 -1.22 6.17
CA GLY A 148 1.48 -0.68 7.48
C GLY A 148 1.60 -1.80 8.51
N THR A 149 2.56 -1.68 9.43
CA THR A 149 2.79 -2.64 10.53
C THR A 149 2.19 -2.19 11.86
N THR A 150 1.52 -1.04 11.86
CA THR A 150 0.89 -0.44 13.04
C THR A 150 -0.51 0.05 12.68
N ALA A 151 -1.37 0.15 13.68
CA ALA A 151 -2.70 0.74 13.57
C ALA A 151 -2.80 1.93 14.54
N ASN A 152 -3.60 2.94 14.20
CA ASN A 152 -3.74 4.14 15.01
C ASN A 152 -5.21 4.46 15.31
N LEU A 153 -5.74 3.81 16.35
CA LEU A 153 -7.11 4.02 16.86
C LEU A 153 -7.42 5.50 17.13
N THR A 154 -6.47 6.24 17.70
CA THR A 154 -6.64 7.67 18.03
C THR A 154 -6.74 8.52 16.76
N ALA A 155 -5.89 8.26 15.77
CA ALA A 155 -5.98 8.92 14.46
C ALA A 155 -7.31 8.57 13.77
N ALA A 156 -7.73 7.31 13.77
CA ALA A 156 -9.03 6.92 13.21
C ALA A 156 -10.20 7.66 13.88
N ASN A 157 -10.18 7.82 15.21
CA ASN A 157 -11.21 8.58 15.94
C ASN A 157 -11.18 10.09 15.67
N SER A 158 -10.00 10.67 15.45
CA SER A 158 -9.80 12.13 15.36
C SER A 158 -9.77 12.67 13.94
N LEU A 159 -9.33 11.88 12.95
CA LEU A 159 -9.14 12.32 11.57
C LEU A 159 -10.36 12.01 10.70
N LEU A 160 -11.02 10.86 10.90
CA LEU A 160 -12.20 10.52 10.10
C LEU A 160 -13.34 11.54 10.34
N PRO A 161 -13.96 12.08 9.28
CA PRO A 161 -15.10 12.97 9.40
C PRO A 161 -16.30 12.31 10.10
N SER A 162 -16.95 13.05 10.98
CA SER A 162 -18.25 12.67 11.55
C SER A 162 -19.38 13.23 10.68
N PRO A 163 -20.50 12.52 10.51
CA PRO A 163 -21.68 13.04 9.81
C PRO A 163 -22.29 14.27 10.52
N ARG A 164 -21.92 14.55 11.78
CA ARG A 164 -22.35 15.72 12.54
C ARG A 164 -21.39 16.91 12.46
N ASN A 165 -20.28 16.80 11.72
CA ASN A 165 -19.36 17.91 11.55
C ASN A 165 -19.95 18.98 10.62
N ASN A 166 -19.80 20.25 11.00
CA ASN A 166 -20.14 21.38 10.12
C ASN A 166 -19.11 21.52 8.97
N LEU A 167 -19.45 22.34 7.98
CA LEU A 167 -18.63 22.54 6.77
C LEU A 167 -17.19 22.92 7.09
N THR A 168 -16.97 23.85 8.01
CA THR A 168 -15.62 24.30 8.40
C THR A 168 -14.78 23.16 8.97
N MET A 169 -15.37 22.30 9.81
CA MET A 169 -14.67 21.13 10.36
C MET A 169 -14.37 20.09 9.28
N LEU A 170 -15.29 19.88 8.33
CA LEU A 170 -15.07 19.00 7.19
C LEU A 170 -13.88 19.50 6.34
N GLN A 171 -13.89 20.77 5.94
CA GLN A 171 -12.79 21.38 5.18
C GLN A 171 -11.44 21.22 5.90
N ARG A 172 -11.37 21.46 7.21
CA ARG A 172 -10.15 21.26 8.01
C ARG A 172 -9.68 19.81 8.03
N LYS A 173 -10.59 18.84 8.16
CA LYS A 173 -10.23 17.41 8.15
C LYS A 173 -9.70 16.98 6.78
N PHE A 174 -10.37 17.34 5.69
CA PHE A 174 -9.92 17.03 4.33
C PHE A 174 -8.58 17.70 3.98
N ALA A 175 -8.35 18.93 4.42
CA ALA A 175 -7.08 19.62 4.21
C ALA A 175 -5.90 18.86 4.85
N ARG A 176 -6.06 18.33 6.08
CA ARG A 176 -5.02 17.56 6.77
C ARG A 176 -4.64 16.27 6.05
N THR A 177 -5.63 15.53 5.55
CA THR A 177 -5.37 14.30 4.79
C THR A 177 -4.67 14.60 3.46
N ARG A 178 -5.01 15.73 2.81
CA ARG A 178 -4.33 16.17 1.59
C ARG A 178 -2.86 16.56 1.83
N SER A 179 -2.58 17.27 2.93
CA SER A 179 -1.20 17.66 3.28
C SER A 179 -0.31 16.45 3.59
N GLY A 180 -0.84 15.42 4.28
CA GLY A 180 -0.12 14.16 4.51
C GLY A 180 0.22 13.39 3.22
N ALA A 181 -0.63 13.49 2.19
CA ALA A 181 -0.35 12.89 0.87
C ALA A 181 0.81 13.58 0.12
N HIS A 182 1.03 14.87 0.36
CA HIS A 182 2.19 15.60 -0.18
C HIS A 182 3.48 15.32 0.61
N SER A 183 3.40 15.14 1.93
CA SER A 183 4.57 14.83 2.76
C SER A 183 5.16 13.43 2.53
N ALA A 184 4.45 12.53 1.83
CA ALA A 184 4.95 11.22 1.42
C ALA A 184 5.54 11.22 -0.01
N SER A 185 5.56 12.36 -0.69
CA SER A 185 6.07 12.54 -2.05
C SER A 185 7.13 13.64 -2.16
N SER A 186 7.71 14.07 -1.03
CA SER A 186 8.88 14.96 -0.95
C SER A 186 9.97 14.34 -0.09
#